data_AF-A0A6C0CS69-F1
#
_entry.id   AF-A0A6C0CS69-F1
#
_cell.length_a   1.000
_cell.length_b   1.000
_cell.length_c   1.000
_cell.angle_alpha   90.00
_cell.angle_beta   90.00
_cell.angle_gamma   90.00
#
_symmetry.space_group_name_H-M   'P 1'
#
loop_
_entity.id
_entity.type
_entity.pdbx_description
1 polymer ?
#
loop_
_entity_poly.entity_id
_entity_poly.type
_entity_poly.pdbx_seq_one_letter_code
_entity_poly.pdbx_strand_id
1 'polypeptide(L)'
;MADVKSFLKTYWPSILTVVVTFLTLLTAFRIMGVNFNPVVEKHIEKVVTVEAFESTPSLHAVHKASSGDLLKQHNICKGMHLDTAHVSSMCVALDGTKPVGGSAKGPTYLTEKGKKIDYDYYTHKGTCYGNCPK
;
A
#
# COMPACT_ATOMS: atom_id res chain seq x y z
N MET A 1 -24.81 -38.84 -34.30
CA MET A 1 -25.47 -37.52 -34.45
C MET A 1 -27.00 -37.62 -34.58
N ALA A 2 -27.57 -38.74 -35.05
CA ALA A 2 -29.03 -38.92 -35.17
C ALA A 2 -29.79 -38.89 -33.81
N ASP A 3 -29.20 -39.47 -32.76
CA ASP A 3 -29.82 -39.51 -31.42
C ASP A 3 -29.99 -38.13 -30.78
N VAL A 4 -29.01 -37.24 -30.95
CA VAL A 4 -29.07 -35.88 -30.40
C VAL A 4 -30.21 -35.08 -31.04
N LYS A 5 -30.44 -35.26 -32.35
CA LYS A 5 -31.50 -34.56 -33.09
C LYS A 5 -32.89 -35.06 -32.68
N SER A 6 -33.03 -36.36 -32.41
CA SER A 6 -34.27 -36.96 -31.90
C SER A 6 -34.57 -36.49 -30.48
N PHE A 7 -33.55 -36.49 -29.61
CA PHE A 7 -33.65 -36.01 -28.23
C PHE A 7 -34.08 -34.53 -28.16
N LEU A 8 -33.43 -33.65 -28.93
CA LEU A 8 -33.82 -32.24 -28.96
C LEU A 8 -35.27 -32.06 -29.42
N LYS A 9 -35.74 -32.80 -30.43
CA LYS A 9 -37.10 -32.64 -30.94
C LYS A 9 -38.17 -33.07 -29.91
N THR A 10 -37.88 -34.12 -29.15
CA THR A 10 -38.80 -34.65 -28.12
C THR A 10 -38.86 -33.75 -26.89
N TYR A 11 -37.72 -33.23 -26.43
CA TYR A 11 -37.63 -32.45 -25.20
C TYR A 11 -37.60 -30.92 -25.44
N TRP A 12 -37.68 -30.45 -26.69
CA TRP A 12 -37.66 -29.03 -27.03
C TRP A 12 -38.61 -28.16 -26.20
N PRO A 13 -39.89 -28.55 -26.01
CA PRO A 13 -40.82 -27.74 -25.22
C PRO A 13 -40.40 -27.66 -23.75
N SER A 14 -40.00 -28.79 -23.15
CA SER A 14 -39.53 -28.85 -21.77
C SER A 14 -38.25 -28.03 -21.57
N ILE A 15 -37.28 -28.15 -22.47
CA ILE A 15 -36.03 -27.35 -22.44
C ILE A 15 -36.36 -25.87 -22.51
N LEU A 16 -37.25 -25.46 -23.42
CA LEU A 16 -37.67 -24.07 -23.57
C LEU A 16 -38.36 -23.54 -22.31
N THR A 17 -39.24 -24.31 -21.67
CA THR A 17 -39.88 -23.91 -20.41
C THR A 17 -38.87 -23.73 -19.27
N VAL A 18 -37.87 -24.61 -19.16
CA VAL A 18 -36.81 -24.49 -18.15
C VAL A 18 -35.97 -23.25 -18.40
N VAL A 19 -35.61 -22.96 -19.65
CA VAL A 19 -34.83 -21.76 -19.99
C VAL A 19 -35.60 -20.49 -19.67
N VAL A 20 -36.88 -20.41 -20.05
CA VAL A 20 -37.72 -19.23 -19.78
C VAL A 20 -37.90 -19.01 -18.28
N THR A 21 -38.22 -20.07 -17.52
CA THR A 21 -38.36 -19.98 -16.06
C THR A 21 -37.05 -19.54 -15.39
N PHE A 22 -35.91 -20.05 -15.83
CA PHE A 22 -34.61 -19.63 -15.30
C PHE A 22 -34.29 -18.16 -15.61
N LEU A 23 -34.59 -17.70 -16.83
CA LEU A 23 -34.42 -16.29 -17.20
C LEU A 23 -35.33 -15.37 -16.39
N THR A 24 -36.59 -15.74 -16.16
CA THR A 24 -37.52 -14.96 -15.31
C THR A 24 -37.08 -14.91 -13.85
N LEU A 25 -36.47 -15.98 -13.34
CA LEU A 25 -35.93 -16.03 -11.98
C LEU A 25 -34.71 -15.10 -11.85
N LEU A 26 -33.80 -15.13 -12.83
CA LEU A 26 -32.62 -14.26 -12.87
C LEU A 26 -32.99 -12.78 -12.94
N THR A 27 -34.01 -12.40 -13.73
CA THR A 27 -34.47 -11.01 -13.80
C THR A 27 -35.14 -10.56 -12.50
N ALA A 28 -35.94 -11.42 -11.85
CA ALA A 28 -36.53 -11.13 -10.54
C ALA A 28 -35.46 -10.88 -9.47
N PHE A 29 -34.42 -11.73 -9.42
CA PHE A 29 -33.30 -11.54 -8.51
C PHE A 29 -32.52 -10.26 -8.76
N ARG A 30 -32.35 -9.84 -10.03
CA ARG A 30 -31.74 -8.55 -10.36
C ARG A 30 -32.56 -7.36 -9.83
N ILE A 31 -33.89 -7.42 -9.94
CA ILE A 31 -34.79 -6.37 -9.42
C ILE A 31 -34.71 -6.28 -7.90
N MET A 32 -34.61 -7.42 -7.21
CA MET A 32 -34.45 -7.49 -5.76
C MET A 32 -33.05 -7.10 -5.26
N GLY A 33 -32.12 -6.72 -6.14
CA GLY A 33 -30.76 -6.34 -5.77
C GLY A 33 -29.85 -7.52 -5.40
N VAL A 34 -30.25 -8.76 -5.71
CA VAL A 34 -29.43 -9.94 -5.49
C VAL A 34 -28.34 -9.99 -6.57
N ASN A 35 -27.12 -9.65 -6.19
CA ASN A 35 -25.97 -9.67 -7.08
C ASN A 35 -25.25 -11.03 -6.98
N PHE A 36 -25.53 -11.94 -7.91
CA PHE A 36 -24.79 -13.23 -8.03
C PHE A 36 -23.38 -13.08 -8.60
N ASN A 37 -23.02 -11.87 -8.99
CA ASN A 37 -21.65 -11.50 -9.28
C ASN A 37 -21.22 -10.50 -8.21
N PRO A 38 -20.95 -10.96 -6.97
CA PRO A 38 -20.28 -10.08 -6.02
C PRO A 38 -19.00 -9.63 -6.71
N VAL A 39 -18.74 -8.33 -6.70
CA VAL A 39 -17.39 -7.86 -7.01
C VAL A 39 -16.53 -8.48 -5.93
N VAL A 40 -15.92 -9.62 -6.24
CA VAL A 40 -14.80 -10.12 -5.45
C VAL A 40 -13.79 -9.02 -5.61
N GLU A 41 -13.73 -8.13 -4.62
CA GLU A 41 -12.58 -7.29 -4.44
C GLU A 41 -11.42 -8.28 -4.39
N LYS A 42 -10.73 -8.39 -5.53
CA LYS A 42 -9.40 -8.93 -5.53
C LYS A 42 -8.65 -7.92 -4.68
N HIS A 43 -8.61 -8.18 -3.37
CA HIS A 43 -7.46 -7.82 -2.60
C HIS A 43 -6.33 -8.47 -3.38
N ILE A 44 -5.65 -7.62 -4.14
CA ILE A 44 -4.34 -7.95 -4.65
C ILE A 44 -3.57 -8.10 -3.35
N GLU A 45 -3.55 -9.30 -2.79
CA GLU A 45 -2.33 -9.81 -2.19
C GLU A 45 -1.36 -9.68 -3.35
N LYS A 46 -0.73 -8.51 -3.41
CA LYS A 46 0.49 -8.35 -4.12
C LYS A 46 1.39 -9.21 -3.26
N VAL A 47 1.39 -10.52 -3.53
CA VAL A 47 2.59 -11.29 -3.43
C VAL A 47 3.47 -10.56 -4.42
N VAL A 48 4.12 -9.52 -3.90
CA VAL A 48 5.34 -9.01 -4.47
C VAL A 48 6.23 -10.22 -4.29
N THR A 49 6.17 -11.15 -5.24
CA THR A 49 7.40 -11.69 -5.76
C THR A 49 8.12 -10.42 -6.18
N VAL A 50 8.87 -9.88 -5.23
CA VAL A 50 9.91 -8.94 -5.49
C VAL A 50 10.81 -9.77 -6.37
N GLU A 51 10.52 -9.80 -7.67
CA GLU A 51 11.60 -9.76 -8.61
C GLU A 51 12.35 -8.51 -8.17
N ALA A 52 13.39 -8.76 -7.39
CA ALA A 52 14.39 -7.81 -7.03
C ALA A 52 15.04 -7.41 -8.35
N PHE A 53 14.34 -6.56 -9.11
CA PHE A 53 15.01 -5.61 -9.94
C PHE A 53 15.87 -4.82 -8.97
N GLU A 54 17.17 -5.12 -9.01
CA GLU A 54 18.25 -4.51 -8.24
C GLU A 54 18.27 -3.00 -8.47
N SER A 55 17.31 -2.32 -7.86
CA SER A 55 17.26 -0.90 -7.73
C SER A 55 16.62 -0.62 -6.39
N THR A 56 17.26 -1.11 -5.33
CA THR A 56 17.27 -0.31 -4.09
C THR A 56 17.66 1.09 -4.54
N PRO A 57 16.76 2.09 -4.51
CA PRO A 57 17.15 3.43 -4.84
C PRO A 57 18.24 3.76 -3.82
N SER A 58 19.46 4.01 -4.31
CA SER A 58 20.55 4.35 -3.42
C SER A 58 20.07 5.49 -2.53
N LEU A 59 20.43 5.46 -1.25
CA LEU A 59 20.03 6.49 -0.30
C LEU A 59 20.37 7.91 -0.83
N HIS A 60 21.40 7.97 -1.68
CA HIS A 60 21.80 9.13 -2.48
C HIS A 60 20.80 9.56 -3.58
N ALA A 61 20.18 8.63 -4.31
CA ALA A 61 19.14 8.93 -5.31
C ALA A 61 17.87 9.48 -4.64
N VAL A 62 17.49 8.93 -3.49
CA VAL A 62 16.36 9.42 -2.68
C VAL A 62 16.67 10.82 -2.14
N HIS A 63 17.88 11.05 -1.64
CA HIS A 63 18.32 12.37 -1.18
C HIS A 63 18.28 13.41 -2.31
N LYS A 64 18.73 13.07 -3.52
CA LYS A 64 18.66 13.97 -4.69
C LYS A 64 17.22 14.24 -5.16
N ALA A 65 16.31 13.27 -4.96
CA ALA A 65 14.90 13.42 -5.30
C ALA A 65 14.08 14.17 -4.24
N SER A 66 14.63 14.35 -3.03
CA SER A 66 14.02 15.12 -1.94
C SER A 66 14.78 16.40 -1.60
N SER A 67 15.95 16.66 -2.22
CA SER A 67 16.76 17.87 -1.99
C SER A 67 16.02 19.10 -2.51
N GLY A 68 15.28 19.75 -1.62
CA GLY A 68 14.46 20.93 -1.90
C GLY A 68 13.07 20.91 -1.26
N ASP A 69 12.57 19.72 -0.90
CA ASP A 69 11.27 19.56 -0.25
C ASP A 69 11.43 18.89 1.12
N LEU A 70 11.36 19.71 2.17
CA LEU A 70 11.51 19.30 3.56
C LEU A 70 10.39 18.35 4.01
N LEU A 71 9.17 18.53 3.49
CA LEU A 71 8.02 17.69 3.84
C LEU A 71 8.18 16.31 3.22
N LYS A 72 8.60 16.26 1.94
CA LYS A 72 8.87 15.01 1.25
C LYS A 72 10.00 14.23 1.91
N GLN A 73 11.09 14.91 2.27
CA GLN A 73 12.20 14.30 3.02
C GLN A 73 11.73 13.75 4.38
N HIS A 74 10.91 14.51 5.11
CA HIS A 74 10.39 14.08 6.40
C HIS A 74 9.53 12.81 6.29
N ASN A 75 8.61 12.76 5.33
CA ASN A 75 7.73 11.62 5.13
C ASN A 75 8.49 10.34 4.76
N ILE A 76 9.57 10.46 3.98
CA ILE A 76 10.43 9.33 3.64
C ILE A 76 11.11 8.78 4.89
N CYS A 77 11.79 9.64 5.65
CA CYS A 77 12.49 9.22 6.87
C CYS A 77 11.54 8.63 7.91
N LYS A 78 10.32 9.15 8.03
CA LYS A 78 9.30 8.62 8.95
C LYS A 78 8.89 7.18 8.65
N GLY A 79 8.93 6.78 7.37
CA GLY A 79 8.64 5.41 6.94
C GLY A 79 9.84 4.46 7.01
N MET A 80 11.04 4.95 7.34
CA MET A 80 12.25 4.13 7.39
C MET A 80 12.47 3.50 8.78
N HIS A 81 13.19 2.39 8.80
CA HIS A 81 13.65 1.79 10.05
C HIS A 81 14.77 2.63 10.69
N LEU A 82 14.94 2.47 12.01
CA LEU A 82 15.88 3.26 12.80
C LEU A 82 17.33 3.08 12.31
N ASP A 83 17.73 1.83 12.06
CA ASP A 83 19.07 1.50 11.54
C ASP A 83 19.37 2.21 10.23
N THR A 84 18.39 2.24 9.32
CA THR A 84 18.53 2.93 8.04
C THR A 84 18.65 4.44 8.23
N ALA A 85 17.94 5.01 9.20
CA ALA A 85 18.07 6.42 9.57
C ALA A 85 19.44 6.74 10.19
N HIS A 86 20.05 5.81 10.93
CA HIS A 86 21.41 5.94 11.47
C HIS A 86 22.50 5.89 10.40
N VAL A 87 22.27 5.27 9.25
CA VAL A 87 23.24 5.28 8.13
C VAL A 87 22.98 6.45 7.18
N SER A 88 21.74 6.96 7.17
CA SER A 88 21.28 8.04 6.29
C SER A 88 21.90 9.41 6.60
N SER A 89 22.31 10.15 5.57
CA SER A 89 22.72 11.56 5.70
C SER A 89 21.55 12.55 5.71
N MET A 90 20.33 12.08 5.44
CA MET A 90 19.13 12.92 5.29
C MET A 90 18.08 12.67 6.37
N CYS A 91 18.35 11.77 7.30
CA CYS A 91 17.47 11.46 8.41
C CYS A 91 18.19 11.67 9.75
N VAL A 92 17.41 11.97 10.78
CA VAL A 92 17.84 12.02 12.17
C VAL A 92 16.84 11.23 13.00
N ALA A 93 17.30 10.53 14.03
CA ALA A 93 16.43 9.82 14.97
C ALA A 93 16.22 10.68 16.22
N LEU A 94 14.99 11.10 16.48
CA LEU A 94 14.61 11.81 17.70
C LEU A 94 14.41 10.80 18.83
N ASP A 95 14.99 11.08 19.99
CA ASP A 95 14.90 10.28 21.23
C ASP A 95 15.19 8.78 20.98
N GLY A 96 16.03 8.47 19.99
CA GLY A 96 16.36 7.10 19.58
C GLY A 96 15.18 6.26 19.06
N THR A 97 14.01 6.83 18.80
CA THR A 97 12.81 6.06 18.41
C THR A 97 12.13 6.56 17.15
N LYS A 98 12.20 7.86 16.85
CA LYS A 98 11.43 8.47 15.77
C LYS A 98 12.35 9.00 14.67
N PRO A 99 12.47 8.32 13.53
CA PRO A 99 13.24 8.84 12.41
C PRO A 99 12.45 9.95 11.71
N VAL A 100 13.09 11.10 11.54
CA VAL A 100 12.53 12.27 10.86
C VAL A 100 13.53 12.84 9.86
N GLY A 101 13.03 13.61 8.90
CA GLY A 101 13.88 14.35 7.97
C GLY A 101 14.78 15.33 8.73
N GLY A 102 16.07 15.33 8.41
CA GLY A 102 17.04 16.20 9.06
C GLY A 102 18.45 16.02 8.52
N SER A 103 19.39 16.75 9.14
CA SER A 103 20.82 16.67 8.81
C SER A 103 21.66 16.81 10.08
N ALA A 104 22.98 16.91 9.94
CA ALA A 104 23.87 17.21 11.06
C ALA A 104 23.53 18.52 11.82
N LYS A 105 22.73 19.42 11.22
CA LYS A 105 22.24 20.64 11.87
C LYS A 105 20.96 20.42 12.70
N GLY A 106 20.42 19.21 12.73
CA GLY A 106 19.19 18.86 13.42
C GLY A 106 18.03 18.50 12.48
N PRO A 107 16.85 18.22 13.06
CA PRO A 107 15.64 17.90 12.31
C PRO A 107 15.14 19.10 11.50
N THR A 108 14.79 18.86 10.24
CA THR A 108 14.24 19.91 9.34
C THR A 108 12.74 20.09 9.52
N TYR A 109 12.05 19.11 10.11
CA TYR A 109 10.61 19.18 10.38
C TYR A 109 10.36 18.98 11.87
N LEU A 110 9.91 20.05 12.52
CA LEU A 110 9.67 20.14 13.96
C LEU A 110 8.18 20.12 14.32
N THR A 111 7.30 19.90 13.34
CA THR A 111 5.85 19.94 13.54
C THR A 111 5.19 18.68 12.98
N GLU A 112 4.42 18.01 13.82
CA GLU A 112 3.58 16.90 13.40
C GLU A 112 2.11 17.32 13.54
N LYS A 113 1.40 17.46 12.42
CA LYS A 113 -0.02 17.86 12.40
C LYS A 113 -0.30 19.17 13.18
N GLY A 114 0.62 20.13 13.10
CA GLY A 114 0.52 21.42 13.78
C GLY A 114 0.94 21.44 15.26
N LYS A 115 1.34 20.29 15.83
CA LYS A 115 1.96 20.23 17.15
C LYS A 115 3.48 20.24 17.03
N LYS A 116 4.15 21.08 17.81
CA LYS A 116 5.62 21.06 17.90
C LYS A 116 6.06 19.73 18.50
N ILE A 117 7.02 19.08 17.86
CA ILE A 117 7.63 17.85 18.37
C ILE A 117 8.61 18.27 19.46
N ASP A 118 8.39 17.78 20.67
CA ASP A 118 9.33 17.91 21.78
C ASP A 118 10.27 16.69 21.78
N TYR A 119 11.56 16.94 21.92
CA TYR A 119 12.61 15.90 21.91
C TYR A 119 13.81 16.38 22.74
N ASP A 120 14.44 15.46 23.46
CA ASP A 120 15.56 15.75 24.36
C ASP A 120 16.91 15.64 23.64
N TYR A 121 17.00 14.72 22.69
CA TYR A 121 18.19 14.50 21.87
C TYR A 121 17.83 13.96 20.49
N TYR A 122 18.77 14.10 19.57
CA TYR A 122 18.66 13.51 18.24
C TYR A 122 19.96 12.83 17.83
N THR A 123 19.87 11.78 17.03
CA THR A 123 21.03 11.05 16.51
C THR A 123 21.11 11.20 15.01
N HIS A 124 22.29 11.56 14.51
CA HIS A 124 22.60 11.64 13.08
C HIS A 124 23.88 10.87 12.79
N LYS A 125 23.83 9.91 11.86
CA LYS A 125 25.00 9.08 11.50
C LYS A 125 25.66 8.34 12.68
N GLY A 126 24.86 7.89 13.65
CA GLY A 126 25.35 7.28 14.89
C GLY A 126 25.92 8.27 15.91
N THR A 127 26.04 9.55 15.56
CA THR A 127 26.45 10.60 16.50
C THR A 127 25.22 11.19 17.16
N CYS A 128 25.19 11.17 18.49
CA CYS A 128 24.11 11.77 19.27
C CYS A 128 24.41 13.24 19.60
N TYR A 129 23.37 14.07 19.54
CA TYR A 129 23.40 15.51 19.78
C TYR A 129 22.26 15.89 20.75
N GLY A 130 22.56 16.77 21.71
CA GLY A 130 21.62 17.16 22.76
C GLY A 130 21.86 16.39 24.06
N ASN A 131 20.80 16.05 24.78
CA ASN A 131 20.88 15.43 26.10
C ASN A 131 20.93 13.90 25.99
N CYS A 132 21.99 13.38 25.36
CA CYS A 132 22.14 11.97 25.07
C CYS A 132 22.18 11.10 26.34
N PRO A 133 21.40 10.02 26.42
CA PRO A 133 21.51 9.06 27.52
C PRO A 133 22.91 8.43 27.48
N LYS A 134 23.57 8.41 28.63
CA LYS A 134 24.90 7.79 28.83
C LYS A 134 24.78 6.29 28.99
#